data_AF-A0A2S5L654-F1
#
_entry.id   AF-A0A2S5L654-F1
#
_cell.length_a   1.000
_cell.length_b   1.000
_cell.length_c   1.000
_cell.angle_alpha   90.00
_cell.angle_beta   90.00
_cell.angle_gamma   90.00
#
_symmetry.space_group_name_H-M   'P 1'
#
loop_
_entity.id
_entity.type
_entity.pdbx_description
1 polymer ?
#
loop_
_entity_poly.entity_id
_entity_poly.type
_entity_poly.pdbx_seq_one_letter_code
_entity_poly.pdbx_strand_id
1 'polypeptide(L)'
;MDTSSAKSIFDESGISVAEWARVNGFSSALVYQVLDGSRKCLRGQSHQIALALGIKNGKEMDVNQLSQKLRASMIDSCSNSKENKM
;
A
#
# COMPACT_ATOMS: atom_id res chain seq x y z
N MET A 1 -14.97 2.16 2.13
CA MET A 1 -13.76 1.56 2.75
C MET A 1 -14.30 0.47 3.63
N ASP A 2 -14.54 -0.68 3.04
CA ASP A 2 -15.43 -1.69 3.58
C ASP A 2 -14.57 -2.77 4.23
N THR A 3 -14.26 -2.57 5.52
CA THR A 3 -13.39 -3.47 6.29
C THR A 3 -14.07 -4.78 6.70
N SER A 4 -15.41 -4.84 6.57
CA SER A 4 -16.22 -6.01 6.92
C SER A 4 -15.84 -7.23 6.07
N SER A 5 -15.58 -7.06 4.78
CA SER A 5 -15.23 -8.16 3.88
C SER A 5 -13.88 -8.79 4.24
N ALA A 6 -12.90 -7.98 4.69
CA ALA A 6 -11.60 -8.49 5.11
C ALA A 6 -11.73 -9.40 6.34
N LYS A 7 -12.62 -9.06 7.29
CA LYS A 7 -12.89 -9.91 8.47
C LYS A 7 -13.53 -11.24 8.06
N SER A 8 -14.48 -11.24 7.11
CA SER A 8 -15.08 -12.48 6.58
C SER A 8 -14.05 -13.40 5.96
N ILE A 9 -13.11 -12.84 5.19
CA ILE A 9 -12.04 -13.62 4.56
C ILE A 9 -11.17 -14.32 5.62
N PHE A 10 -10.86 -13.66 6.74
CA PHE A 10 -10.13 -14.30 7.84
C PHE A 10 -10.92 -15.42 8.50
N ASP A 11 -12.23 -15.25 8.67
CA ASP A 11 -13.11 -16.28 9.23
C ASP A 11 -13.21 -17.51 8.30
N GLU A 12 -13.43 -17.27 6.99
CA GLU A 12 -13.55 -18.32 5.97
C GLU A 12 -12.24 -19.07 5.72
N SER A 13 -11.10 -18.38 5.78
CA SER A 13 -9.78 -19.00 5.57
C SER A 13 -9.25 -19.75 6.79
N GLY A 14 -9.80 -19.52 7.98
CA GLY A 14 -9.32 -20.09 9.23
C GLY A 14 -7.94 -19.58 9.67
N ILE A 15 -7.41 -18.55 9.01
CA ILE A 15 -6.10 -17.98 9.33
C ILE A 15 -6.30 -16.83 10.33
N SER A 16 -5.58 -16.89 11.45
CA SER A 16 -5.62 -15.80 12.42
C SER A 16 -4.96 -14.53 11.86
N VAL A 17 -5.55 -13.37 12.19
CA VAL A 17 -4.99 -12.05 11.84
C VAL A 17 -3.53 -11.91 12.34
N ALA A 18 -3.22 -12.50 13.50
CA ALA A 18 -1.88 -12.48 14.07
C ALA A 18 -0.87 -13.29 13.24
N GLU A 19 -1.27 -14.47 12.75
CA GLU A 19 -0.44 -15.28 11.88
C GLU A 19 -0.20 -14.60 10.53
N TRP A 20 -1.27 -14.09 9.92
CA TRP A 20 -1.17 -13.31 8.69
C TRP A 20 -0.25 -12.10 8.85
N ALA A 21 -0.39 -11.37 9.96
CA ALA A 21 0.48 -10.22 10.26
C ALA A 21 1.95 -10.66 10.37
N ARG A 22 2.23 -11.78 11.04
CA ARG A 22 3.60 -12.29 11.20
C ARG A 22 4.24 -12.69 9.87
N VAL A 23 3.49 -13.36 8.99
CA VAL A 23 3.96 -13.74 7.65
C VAL A 23 4.28 -12.51 6.79
N ASN A 24 3.48 -11.45 6.93
CA ASN A 24 3.68 -10.21 6.18
C ASN A 24 4.63 -9.21 6.87
N GLY A 25 5.18 -9.54 8.05
CA GLY A 25 6.08 -8.64 8.80
C GLY A 25 5.39 -7.44 9.45
N PHE A 26 4.08 -7.50 9.67
CA PHE A 26 3.30 -6.47 10.34
C PHE A 26 3.00 -6.80 11.80
N SER A 27 2.74 -5.77 12.60
CA SER A 27 2.23 -5.95 13.97
C SER A 27 0.74 -6.28 13.93
N SER A 28 0.33 -7.33 14.63
CA SER A 28 -1.09 -7.74 14.74
C SER A 28 -1.98 -6.59 15.23
N ALA A 29 -1.52 -5.82 16.22
CA ALA A 29 -2.21 -4.64 16.71
C ALA A 29 -2.46 -3.60 15.61
N LEU A 30 -1.48 -3.41 14.70
CA LEU A 30 -1.61 -2.50 13.59
C LEU A 30 -2.63 -2.99 12.55
N VAL A 31 -2.66 -4.30 12.29
CA VAL A 31 -3.65 -4.90 11.38
C VAL A 31 -5.06 -4.74 11.93
N TYR A 32 -5.27 -4.98 13.22
CA TYR A 32 -6.55 -4.72 13.87
C TYR A 32 -6.96 -3.25 13.80
N GLN A 33 -6.03 -2.30 13.98
CA GLN A 33 -6.33 -0.86 13.81
C GLN A 33 -6.77 -0.50 12.39
N VAL A 34 -6.25 -1.20 11.37
CA VAL A 34 -6.66 -1.00 9.98
C VAL A 34 -8.03 -1.63 9.72
N LEU A 35 -8.29 -2.83 10.24
CA LEU A 35 -9.58 -3.52 10.14
C LEU A 35 -10.70 -2.80 10.90
N ASP A 36 -10.38 -2.14 12.00
CA ASP A 36 -11.30 -1.32 12.79
C ASP A 36 -11.59 0.04 12.11
N GLY A 37 -10.74 0.48 11.19
CA GLY A 37 -10.89 1.77 10.52
C GLY A 37 -10.52 2.98 11.40
N SER A 38 -10.01 2.75 12.62
CA SER A 38 -9.58 3.78 13.57
C SER A 38 -8.49 4.71 13.01
N ARG A 39 -7.75 4.31 11.96
CA ARG A 39 -6.73 5.14 11.31
C ARG A 39 -7.09 5.40 9.85
N LYS A 40 -6.87 6.64 9.39
CA LYS A 40 -7.06 7.06 7.98
C LYS A 40 -6.13 6.34 6.97
N CYS A 41 -5.24 5.45 7.41
CA CYS A 41 -4.34 4.62 6.59
C CYS A 41 -3.66 5.42 5.46
N LEU A 42 -3.15 6.62 5.79
CA LEU A 42 -2.68 7.57 4.79
C LEU A 42 -1.25 7.27 4.32
N ARG A 43 -0.39 6.72 5.18
CA ARG A 43 1.05 6.50 4.91
C ARG A 43 1.59 5.31 5.71
N GLY A 44 2.72 4.76 5.27
CA GLY A 44 3.49 3.73 5.98
C GLY A 44 2.80 2.36 6.05
N GLN A 45 3.09 1.59 7.10
CA GLN A 45 2.62 0.21 7.26
C GLN A 45 1.09 0.08 7.23
N SER A 46 0.33 1.04 7.74
CA SER A 46 -1.15 1.01 7.63
C SER A 46 -1.64 1.08 6.19
N HIS A 47 -0.93 1.81 5.31
CA HIS A 47 -1.26 1.84 3.89
C HIS A 47 -0.92 0.49 3.23
N GLN A 48 0.24 -0.08 3.53
CA GLN A 48 0.67 -1.38 3.01
C GLN A 48 -0.30 -2.50 3.43
N ILE A 49 -0.74 -2.53 4.70
CA ILE A 49 -1.75 -3.48 5.18
C ILE A 49 -3.07 -3.30 4.42
N ALA A 50 -3.53 -2.06 4.21
CA ALA A 50 -4.77 -1.81 3.48
C ALA A 50 -4.70 -2.26 2.00
N LEU A 51 -3.52 -2.22 1.38
CA LEU A 51 -3.27 -2.77 0.04
C LEU A 51 -3.24 -4.29 0.06
N ALA A 52 -2.52 -4.88 1.02
CA ALA A 52 -2.39 -6.32 1.16
C ALA A 52 -3.74 -7.00 1.45
N LEU A 53 -4.63 -6.31 2.18
CA LEU A 53 -6.01 -6.75 2.43
C LEU A 53 -6.98 -6.45 1.28
N GLY A 54 -6.55 -5.72 0.24
CA GLY A 54 -7.41 -5.33 -0.89
C GLY A 54 -8.51 -4.32 -0.54
N ILE A 55 -8.46 -3.69 0.64
CA ILE A 55 -9.47 -2.73 1.11
C ILE A 55 -9.34 -1.38 0.37
N LYS A 56 -8.11 -1.04 -0.04
CA LYS A 56 -7.79 0.21 -0.75
C LYS A 56 -7.11 -0.10 -2.07
N ASN A 57 -7.53 0.59 -3.13
CA ASN A 57 -6.82 0.61 -4.40
C ASN A 57 -5.64 1.59 -4.32
N GLY A 58 -4.42 1.08 -4.46
CA GLY A 58 -3.20 1.88 -4.49
C GLY A 58 -2.00 1.01 -4.87
N LYS A 59 -0.82 1.62 -4.96
CA LYS A 59 0.43 0.91 -5.24
C LYS A 59 1.30 0.92 -4.00
N GLU A 60 1.80 -0.25 -3.64
CA GLU A 60 2.95 -0.33 -2.76
C GLU A 60 4.14 0.21 -3.54
N MET A 61 4.68 1.33 -3.08
CA MET A 61 5.86 1.94 -3.68
C MET A 61 6.90 2.06 -2.57
N ASP A 62 8.10 1.54 -2.84
CA ASP A 62 9.23 1.74 -1.95
C ASP A 62 9.72 3.21 -2.01
N VAL A 63 10.37 3.68 -0.94
CA VAL A 63 10.91 5.05 -0.85
C VAL A 63 11.89 5.32 -2.00
N ASN A 64 12.68 4.33 -2.40
CA ASN A 64 13.60 4.47 -3.52
C ASN A 64 12.83 4.63 -4.84
N GLN A 65 11.82 3.78 -5.08
CA GLN A 65 10.98 3.87 -6.27
C GLN A 65 10.20 5.19 -6.36
N LEU A 66 9.68 5.67 -5.22
CA LEU A 66 9.04 6.98 -5.13
C LEU A 66 10.03 8.10 -5.47
N SER A 67 11.24 8.04 -4.90
CA SER A 67 12.30 9.02 -5.17
C SER A 67 12.72 9.04 -6.63
N GLN A 68 12.85 7.86 -7.27
CA GLN A 68 13.17 7.76 -8.69
C GLN A 68 12.04 8.30 -9.55
N LYS A 69 10.79 7.98 -9.23
CA LYS A 69 9.63 8.46 -9.98
C LYS A 69 9.46 9.99 -9.87
N LEU A 70 9.66 10.55 -8.68
CA LEU A 70 9.65 11.99 -8.47
C LEU A 70 10.79 12.68 -9.24
N ARG A 71 11.99 12.10 -9.27
CA ARG A 71 13.11 12.58 -10.10
C ARG A 71 12.81 12.49 -11.59
N ALA A 72 12.27 11.37 -12.06
CA ALA A 72 11.88 11.18 -13.46
C ALA A 72 10.83 12.21 -13.90
N SER A 73 9.81 12.46 -13.08
CA SER A 73 8.80 13.48 -13.38
C SER A 73 9.34 14.92 -13.41
N MET A 74 10.47 15.19 -12.75
CA MET A 74 11.15 16.49 -12.85
C MET A 74 11.94 16.63 -14.15
N ILE A 75 12.39 15.54 -14.78
CA ILE A 75 13.13 15.56 -16.05
C ILE A 75 12.18 15.79 -17.24
N ASP A 76 10.94 15.30 -17.16
CA ASP A 76 9.92 15.50 -18.20
C ASP A 76 9.50 16.98 -18.38
N SER A 77 9.78 17.86 -17.41
CA SER A 77 9.58 19.30 -17.56
C SER A 77 10.70 20.00 -18.35
N CYS A 78 11.81 19.33 -18.64
CA CYS A 78 12.97 19.91 -19.32
C CYS A 78 13.33 19.21 -20.65
N SER A 79 12.88 17.97 -20.87
CA SER A 79 13.05 17.25 -22.14
C SER A 79 11.88 17.49 -23.10
N ASN A 80 11.65 18.76 -23.46
CA ASN A 80 11.08 19.05 -24.79
C ASN A 80 12.00 20.04 -25.50
N SER A 81 13.22 19.60 -25.77
CA SER A 81 14.11 20.22 -26.72
C SER A 81 15.21 19.24 -27.09
N LYS A 82 15.24 18.87 -28.38
CA LYS A 82 16.15 17.94 -29.08
C LYS A 82 15.71 16.48 -28.86
N GLU A 83 15.16 15.80 -29.85
CA GLU A 83 15.84 15.45 -31.10
C GLU A 83 15.05 15.80 -32.38
N ASN A 84 15.77 16.42 -33.31
CA ASN A 84 15.42 16.72 -34.69
C ASN A 84 16.20 15.74 -35.59
N LYS A 85 15.66 15.47 -36.79
CA LYS A 85 16.34 15.04 -38.03
C LYS A 85 16.40 13.53 -38.34
N MET A 86 15.56 13.08 -39.28
CA MET A 86 15.88 12.99 -40.72
C MET A 86 14.58 12.81 -41.52
#